data_AF-A0A1G2E9T1-F1
#
_entry.id   AF-A0A1G2E9T1-F1
#
_cell.length_a   1.000
_cell.length_b   1.000
_cell.length_c   1.000
_cell.angle_alpha   90.00
_cell.angle_beta   90.00
_cell.angle_gamma   90.00
#
_symmetry.space_group_name_H-M   'P 1'
#
loop_
_entity.id
_entity.type
_entity.pdbx_description
1 polymer ?
#
loop_
_entity_poly.entity_id
_entity_poly.type
_entity_poly.pdbx_seq_one_letter_code
_entity_poly.pdbx_strand_id
1 'polypeptide(L)'
;MGNIYYQQALRQASESVSKGQKLSEALKEFQGIYSQTLLQMISVGEETGETSNILQKLADFYEEEVAKTTKNLTSIIEPVLMVIIGTVIGFFAISMIQPMYSMLGSIE
;
A
#
# COMPACT_ATOMS: atom_id res chain seq x y z
N MET A 1 -5.37 -9.31 -16.21
CA MET A 1 -4.98 -8.03 -15.58
C MET A 1 -6.23 -7.16 -15.50
N GLY A 2 -6.59 -6.68 -14.29
CA GLY A 2 -7.81 -5.87 -14.10
C GLY A 2 -7.61 -4.36 -14.25
N ASN A 3 -6.37 -3.88 -14.19
CA ASN A 3 -6.06 -2.45 -14.28
C ASN A 3 -5.65 -2.06 -15.71
N ILE A 4 -6.45 -1.19 -16.33
CA ILE A 4 -6.27 -0.72 -17.72
C ILE A 4 -4.94 0.01 -17.93
N TYR A 5 -4.43 0.73 -16.93
CA TYR A 5 -3.17 1.48 -17.04
C TYR A 5 -1.97 0.54 -17.14
N TYR A 6 -1.92 -0.50 -16.31
CA TYR A 6 -0.87 -1.52 -16.37
C TYR A 6 -0.94 -2.35 -17.65
N GLN A 7 -2.14 -2.68 -18.10
CA GLN A 7 -2.33 -3.42 -19.34
C GLN A 7 -1.82 -2.62 -20.55
N GLN A 8 -2.16 -1.34 -20.62
CA GLN A 8 -1.69 -0.46 -21.70
C GLN A 8 -0.17 -0.28 -21.65
N ALA A 9 0.39 -0.08 -20.46
CA ALA A 9 1.83 0.09 -20.27
C ALA A 9 2.61 -1.14 -20.74
N LEU A 10 2.18 -2.34 -20.33
CA LEU A 10 2.84 -3.58 -20.75
C LEU A 10 2.67 -3.87 -22.24
N ARG A 11 1.52 -3.52 -22.83
CA ARG A 11 1.33 -3.69 -24.28
C ARG A 11 2.28 -2.80 -25.08
N GLN A 12 2.37 -1.51 -24.75
CA GLN A 12 3.32 -0.60 -25.39
C GLN A 12 4.77 -1.02 -25.14
N ALA A 13 5.12 -1.41 -23.90
CA ALA A 13 6.45 -1.88 -23.59
C ALA A 13 6.82 -3.13 -24.42
N SER A 14 5.89 -4.08 -24.58
CA SER A 14 6.08 -5.27 -25.42
C SER A 14 6.29 -4.92 -26.89
N GLU A 15 5.54 -3.96 -27.42
CA GLU A 15 5.71 -3.48 -28.80
C GLU A 15 7.09 -2.82 -29.01
N SER A 16 7.56 -2.04 -28.02
CA SER A 16 8.88 -1.41 -28.05
C SER A 16 10.02 -2.42 -27.94
N VAL A 17 9.91 -3.40 -27.03
CA VAL A 17 10.90 -4.47 -26.89
C VAL A 17 10.98 -5.33 -28.14
N SER A 18 9.85 -5.60 -28.81
CA SER A 18 9.83 -6.33 -30.09
C SER A 18 10.56 -5.58 -31.21
N LYS A 19 10.73 -4.27 -31.10
CA LYS A 19 11.50 -3.42 -32.03
C LYS A 19 12.98 -3.30 -31.63
N GLY A 20 13.41 -3.97 -30.57
CA GLY A 20 14.79 -3.99 -30.10
C GLY A 20 15.14 -2.96 -29.02
N GLN A 21 14.15 -2.26 -28.47
CA GLN A 21 14.37 -1.38 -27.33
C GLN A 21 14.56 -2.19 -26.04
N LYS A 22 15.39 -1.68 -25.12
CA LYS A 22 15.53 -2.27 -23.76
C LYS A 22 14.21 -2.19 -23.01
N LEU A 23 13.90 -3.22 -22.22
CA LEU A 23 12.73 -3.28 -21.35
C LEU A 23 12.73 -2.15 -20.32
N SER A 24 13.89 -1.85 -19.73
CA SER A 24 14.06 -0.74 -18.78
C SER A 24 13.72 0.62 -19.40
N GLU A 25 14.06 0.83 -20.67
CA GLU A 25 13.72 2.07 -21.40
C GLU A 25 12.25 2.11 -21.80
N ALA A 26 11.71 0.98 -22.27
CA ALA A 26 10.30 0.88 -22.68
C ALA A 26 9.34 1.11 -21.50
N LEU A 27 9.69 0.65 -20.30
CA LEU A 27 8.90 0.88 -19.08
C LEU A 27 9.11 2.28 -18.49
N LYS A 28 10.22 2.96 -18.83
CA LYS A 28 10.54 4.32 -18.35
C LYS A 28 9.55 5.37 -18.85
N GLU A 29 8.82 5.11 -19.94
CA GLU A 29 7.74 5.98 -20.42
C GLU A 29 6.55 6.03 -19.45
N PHE A 30 6.45 5.08 -18.51
CA PHE A 30 5.35 4.93 -17.55
C PHE A 30 5.78 5.19 -16.09
N GLN A 31 6.53 6.27 -15.83
CA GLN A 31 7.06 6.61 -14.50
C GLN A 31 6.00 6.80 -13.40
N GLY A 32 4.73 7.01 -13.76
CA GLY A 32 3.62 7.06 -12.80
C GLY A 32 3.17 5.69 -12.27
N ILE A 33 3.65 4.60 -12.89
CA ILE A 33 3.27 3.22 -12.57
C ILE A 33 4.47 2.45 -12.03
N TYR A 34 5.65 2.66 -12.61
CA TYR A 34 6.88 1.94 -12.25
C TYR A 34 7.84 2.87 -11.51
N SER A 35 8.31 2.42 -10.35
CA SER A 35 9.31 3.14 -9.55
C SER A 35 10.68 3.16 -10.24
N GLN A 36 11.47 4.21 -9.99
CA GLN A 36 12.83 4.33 -10.48
C GLN A 36 13.73 3.17 -10.06
N THR A 37 13.55 2.64 -8.84
CA THR A 37 14.30 1.48 -8.34
C THR A 37 14.02 0.23 -9.16
N LEU A 38 12.76 0.00 -9.55
CA LEU A 38 12.37 -1.11 -10.41
C LEU A 38 13.05 -0.99 -11.78
N LEU A 39 12.99 0.19 -12.41
CA LEU A 39 13.61 0.42 -13.71
C LEU A 39 15.13 0.20 -13.68
N GLN A 40 15.80 0.64 -12.60
CA GLN A 40 17.23 0.41 -12.40
C GLN A 40 17.57 -1.07 -12.26
N MET A 41 16.81 -1.82 -11.47
CA MET A 41 17.06 -3.26 -11.31
C MET A 41 16.88 -4.00 -12.65
N ILE A 42 15.82 -3.68 -13.41
CA ILE A 42 15.62 -4.24 -14.74
C ILE A 42 16.82 -3.90 -15.65
N SER A 43 17.29 -2.66 -15.66
CA SER A 43 18.46 -2.26 -16.46
C SER A 43 19.70 -3.10 -16.10
N VAL A 44 19.94 -3.35 -14.81
CA VAL A 44 21.04 -4.23 -14.36
C VAL A 44 20.82 -5.67 -14.83
N GLY A 45 19.59 -6.17 -14.75
CA GLY A 45 19.24 -7.50 -15.25
C GLY A 45 19.40 -7.64 -16.77
N GLU A 46 19.19 -6.58 -17.54
CA GLU A 46 19.43 -6.57 -18.99
C GLU A 46 20.93 -6.51 -19.32
N GLU A 47 21.71 -5.70 -18.59
CA GLU A 47 23.16 -5.58 -18.78
C GLU A 47 23.93 -6.84 -18.38
N THR A 48 23.44 -7.57 -17.37
CA THR A 48 24.06 -8.81 -16.87
C THR A 48 23.50 -10.07 -17.53
N GLY A 49 22.44 -9.96 -18.34
CA GLY A 49 21.73 -11.11 -18.92
C GLY A 49 20.85 -11.88 -17.92
N GLU A 50 20.74 -11.43 -16.68
CA GLU A 50 19.99 -12.06 -15.58
C GLU A 50 18.55 -11.51 -15.45
N THR A 51 17.93 -11.07 -16.54
CA THR A 51 16.62 -10.40 -16.51
C THR A 51 15.54 -11.27 -15.86
N SER A 52 15.52 -12.57 -16.15
CA SER A 52 14.56 -13.52 -15.55
C SER A 52 14.67 -13.57 -14.01
N ASN A 53 15.90 -13.66 -13.50
CA ASN A 53 16.20 -13.71 -12.08
C ASN A 53 15.82 -12.40 -11.37
N ILE A 54 16.13 -11.26 -11.99
CA ILE A 54 15.74 -9.95 -11.47
C ILE A 54 14.22 -9.77 -11.44
N LEU A 55 13.50 -10.18 -12.50
CA LEU A 55 12.04 -10.09 -12.53
C LEU A 55 11.40 -10.98 -11.46
N GLN A 56 11.95 -12.17 -11.20
CA GLN A 56 11.48 -13.02 -10.11
C GLN A 56 11.71 -12.34 -8.74
N LYS A 57 12.91 -11.79 -8.50
CA LYS A 57 13.20 -11.06 -7.26
C LYS A 57 12.30 -9.85 -7.07
N LEU A 58 11.97 -9.14 -8.14
CA LEU A 58 11.01 -8.04 -8.11
C LEU A 58 9.61 -8.53 -7.72
N ALA A 59 9.15 -9.65 -8.30
CA ALA A 59 7.87 -10.24 -7.96
C ALA A 59 7.81 -10.61 -6.46
N ASP A 60 8.81 -11.32 -5.97
CA ASP A 60 8.90 -11.72 -4.56
C ASP A 60 8.93 -10.49 -3.63
N PHE A 61 9.69 -9.45 -3.99
CA PHE A 61 9.77 -8.20 -3.24
C PHE A 61 8.42 -7.49 -3.13
N TYR A 62 7.70 -7.33 -4.24
CA TYR A 62 6.39 -6.67 -4.22
C TYR A 62 5.32 -7.51 -3.53
N GLU A 63 5.38 -8.84 -3.63
CA GLU A 63 4.50 -9.73 -2.88
C GLU A 63 4.71 -9.57 -1.36
N GLU A 64 5.98 -9.54 -0.92
CA GLU A 64 6.32 -9.30 0.49
C GLU A 64 5.89 -7.89 0.95
N GLU A 65 6.09 -6.87 0.12
CA GLU A 65 5.70 -5.49 0.41
C GLU A 65 4.18 -5.35 0.59
N VAL A 66 3.39 -5.99 -0.29
CA VAL A 66 1.93 -6.02 -0.19
C VAL A 66 1.47 -6.79 1.05
N ALA A 67 2.07 -7.95 1.34
CA ALA A 67 1.75 -8.74 2.52
C ALA A 67 2.06 -7.97 3.82
N LYS A 68 3.22 -7.32 3.89
CA LYS A 68 3.64 -6.49 5.03
C LYS A 68 2.73 -5.28 5.21
N THR A 69 2.39 -4.59 4.12
CA THR A 69 1.47 -3.44 4.16
C THR A 69 0.09 -3.86 4.66
N THR A 70 -0.44 -4.98 4.16
CA THR A 70 -1.75 -5.52 4.59
C THR A 70 -1.75 -5.90 6.07
N LYS A 71 -0.66 -6.54 6.53
CA LYS A 71 -0.48 -6.88 7.95
C LYS A 71 -0.41 -5.62 8.83
N ASN A 72 0.38 -4.63 8.42
CA ASN A 72 0.53 -3.39 9.17
C ASN A 72 -0.79 -2.60 9.27
N LEU A 73 -1.55 -2.54 8.18
CA LEU A 73 -2.90 -1.93 8.19
C LEU A 73 -3.78 -2.61 9.24
N THR A 74 -3.78 -3.94 9.28
CA THR A 74 -4.55 -4.71 10.27
C THR A 74 -4.11 -4.40 11.70
N SER A 75 -2.79 -4.33 11.96
CA SER A 75 -2.25 -4.00 13.28
C SER A 75 -2.55 -2.57 13.75
N ILE A 76 -2.79 -1.63 12.84
CA ILE A 76 -3.16 -0.24 13.19
C ILE A 76 -4.66 -0.11 13.45
N ILE A 77 -5.50 -0.93 12.79
CA ILE A 77 -6.96 -0.88 12.96
C ILE A 77 -7.37 -1.16 14.41
N GLU A 78 -6.75 -2.13 15.07
CA GLU A 78 -7.08 -2.51 16.46
C GLU A 78 -6.94 -1.35 17.48
N PRO A 79 -5.78 -0.67 17.60
CA PRO A 79 -5.64 0.44 18.55
C PRO A 79 -6.54 1.63 18.19
N VAL A 80 -6.78 1.89 16.89
CA VAL A 80 -7.73 2.93 16.47
C VAL A 80 -9.14 2.63 16.95
N LEU A 81 -9.60 1.38 16.81
CA LEU A 81 -10.90 0.95 17.32
C LEU A 81 -10.98 1.06 18.85
N MET A 82 -9.91 0.71 19.57
CA MET A 82 -9.86 0.83 21.03
C MET A 82 -10.03 2.29 21.49
N VAL A 83 -9.36 3.23 20.84
CA VAL A 83 -9.49 4.67 21.12
C VAL A 83 -10.91 5.16 20.85
N ILE A 84 -11.50 4.78 19.71
CA ILE A 84 -12.88 5.17 19.36
C ILE A 84 -13.88 4.64 20.39
N ILE A 85 -13.82 3.35 20.71
CA ILE A 85 -14.73 2.70 21.67
C ILE A 85 -14.55 3.31 23.06
N GLY A 86 -13.30 3.49 23.52
CA GLY A 86 -13.00 4.11 24.80
C GLY A 86 -13.55 5.54 24.90
N THR A 87 -13.44 6.33 23.83
CA THR A 87 -13.97 7.69 23.76
C THR A 87 -15.50 7.69 23.87
N VAL A 88 -16.17 6.82 23.12
CA VAL A 88 -17.64 6.69 23.14
C VAL A 88 -18.13 6.29 24.53
N ILE A 89 -17.52 5.28 25.14
CA ILE A 89 -17.88 4.82 26.49
C ILE A 89 -17.63 5.92 27.52
N GLY A 90 -16.48 6.61 27.44
CA GLY A 90 -16.15 7.72 28.33
C GLY A 90 -17.16 8.87 28.23
N PHE A 91 -17.56 9.23 27.01
CA PHE A 91 -18.58 10.24 26.78
C PHE A 91 -19.95 9.86 27.40
N PHE A 92 -20.38 8.61 27.24
CA PHE A 92 -21.61 8.13 27.86
C PHE A 92 -21.54 8.11 29.39
N ALA A 93 -20.41 7.68 29.95
CA ALA A 93 -20.21 7.66 31.41
C ALA A 93 -20.35 9.07 32.01
N ILE A 94 -19.66 10.07 31.44
CA ILE A 94 -19.76 11.46 31.89
C ILE A 94 -21.21 11.98 31.79
N SER A 95 -21.87 11.71 30.65
CA SER A 95 -23.24 12.15 30.40
C SER A 95 -24.26 11.58 31.40
N MET A 96 -24.05 10.36 31.91
CA MET A 96 -24.92 9.76 32.92
C MET A 96 -24.56 10.17 34.36
N ILE A 97 -23.27 10.34 34.65
CA ILE A 97 -22.79 10.66 36.00
C ILE A 97 -23.14 12.10 36.39
N GLN A 98 -23.03 13.05 35.46
CA GLN A 98 -23.33 14.47 35.71
C GLN A 98 -24.75 14.72 36.27
N PRO A 99 -25.85 14.22 35.66
CA PRO A 99 -27.19 14.41 36.21
C PRO A 99 -27.36 13.70 37.56
N MET A 100 -26.74 12.52 37.75
CA MET A 100 -26.80 11.79 39.02
C MET A 100 -26.22 12.62 40.18
N TYR A 101 -25.07 13.28 39.98
CA TYR A 101 -24.50 14.19 40.96
C TYR A 101 -25.38 15.43 41.21
N SER A 102 -26.00 15.98 40.17
CA SER A 102 -26.93 17.12 40.33
C SER A 102 -28.14 16.75 41.19
N MET A 103 -28.65 15.51 41.06
CA MET A 103 -29.76 15.02 41.89
C MET A 103 -29.33 14.81 43.34
N LEU A 104 -28.14 14.24 43.59
CA LEU A 104 -27.63 14.11 44.97
C LEU A 104 -27.43 15.47 45.65
N GLY A 105 -26.86 16.45 44.97
CA GLY A 105 -26.62 17.78 45.52
C GLY A 105 -27.90 18.60 45.77
N SER A 106 -29.03 18.20 45.18
CA SER A 106 -30.34 18.83 45.42
C SER A 106 -31.11 18.26 46.63
N ILE A 107 -30.55 17.24 47.30
CA ILE A 107 -31.16 16.53 48.43
C ILE A 107 -30.60 16.98 49.80
N GLU A 108 -29.54 17.79 49.81
CA GLU A 108 -29.08 18.57 51.00
C GLU A 108 -29.67 19.99 51.00
#